data_AF-A0A7Y0EHH8-F1
#
_entry.id   AF-A0A7Y0EHH8-F1
#
_cell.length_a   1.000
_cell.length_b   1.000
_cell.length_c   1.000
_cell.angle_alpha   90.00
_cell.angle_beta   90.00
_cell.angle_gamma   90.00
#
_symmetry.space_group_name_H-M   'P 1'
#
loop_
_entity.id
_entity.type
_entity.pdbx_description
1 polymer ?
#
loop_
_entity_poly.entity_id
_entity_poly.type
_entity_poly.pdbx_seq_one_letter_code
_entity_poly.pdbx_strand_id
1 'polypeptide(L)'
;MDIELLINTYGTYVFNYALKLSCDPYVAEDLAQETFINAWQKIGTLENSDAIRAWLRKICFNNFLMKQRKNNGYNELLYEDINLLEKEEHLFVDNLPRPEDEVIVEEAVRDLQNGCFLAMVRRLTLHQRIAFSLVDMFGLSLEEVSEIIGISKSATKGLLYRAHMNLDSFFSEHCNILDVNNPCSCKAWIEFSKTRENLQKNSHKLMTKLDYTKSNYTFNKKVRGKINFLYKNMPDRKPQNQWYEKVVNVINEMYINKN
;
A
#
# COMPACT_ATOMS: atom_id res chain seq x y z
N MET A 1 -18.54 -6.19 -22.76
CA MET A 1 -18.49 -5.90 -21.31
C MET A 1 -18.97 -4.49 -21.12
N ASP A 2 -19.97 -4.30 -20.28
CA ASP A 2 -20.49 -2.97 -19.95
C ASP A 2 -19.59 -2.26 -18.92
N ILE A 3 -19.54 -0.93 -18.99
CA ILE A 3 -18.66 -0.10 -18.16
C ILE A 3 -19.12 -0.06 -16.70
N GLU A 4 -20.43 0.02 -16.46
CA GLU A 4 -20.98 0.01 -15.10
C GLU A 4 -20.69 -1.33 -14.45
N LEU A 5 -20.89 -2.43 -15.19
CA LEU A 5 -20.53 -3.77 -14.73
C LEU A 5 -19.03 -3.89 -14.38
N LEU A 6 -18.14 -3.35 -15.23
CA LEU A 6 -16.69 -3.35 -14.99
C LEU A 6 -16.34 -2.61 -13.69
N ILE A 7 -16.86 -1.40 -13.51
CA ILE A 7 -16.54 -0.55 -12.36
C ILE A 7 -17.18 -1.10 -11.07
N ASN A 8 -18.43 -1.56 -11.11
CA ASN A 8 -19.09 -2.14 -9.95
C ASN A 8 -18.42 -3.46 -9.51
N THR A 9 -17.93 -4.26 -10.45
CA THR A 9 -17.27 -5.54 -10.14
C THR A 9 -15.86 -5.35 -9.61
N TYR A 10 -15.08 -4.44 -10.20
CA TYR A 10 -13.64 -4.32 -9.94
C TYR A 10 -13.24 -3.03 -9.21
N GLY A 11 -14.16 -2.10 -8.95
CA GLY A 11 -13.88 -0.80 -8.36
C GLY A 11 -13.22 -0.89 -6.99
N THR A 12 -13.76 -1.73 -6.09
CA THR A 12 -13.15 -1.97 -4.78
C THR A 12 -11.74 -2.57 -4.91
N TYR A 13 -11.55 -3.51 -5.83
CA TYR A 13 -10.26 -4.16 -6.03
C TYR A 13 -9.20 -3.17 -6.53
N VAL A 14 -9.50 -2.40 -7.58
CA VAL A 14 -8.58 -1.40 -8.14
C VAL A 14 -8.29 -0.30 -7.13
N PHE A 15 -9.30 0.18 -6.41
CA PHE A 15 -9.12 1.16 -5.35
C PHE A 15 -8.18 0.66 -4.24
N ASN A 16 -8.36 -0.57 -3.74
CA ASN A 16 -7.49 -1.10 -2.69
C ASN A 16 -6.07 -1.36 -3.18
N TYR A 17 -5.90 -1.80 -4.43
CA TYR A 17 -4.58 -1.88 -5.04
C TYR A 17 -3.90 -0.51 -5.10
N ALA A 18 -4.62 0.51 -5.56
CA ALA A 18 -4.17 1.91 -5.58
C ALA A 18 -3.84 2.44 -4.18
N LEU A 19 -4.68 2.14 -3.18
CA LEU A 19 -4.52 2.55 -1.78
C LEU A 19 -3.29 1.93 -1.13
N LYS A 20 -3.06 0.64 -1.34
CA LYS A 20 -1.90 -0.07 -0.79
C LYS A 20 -0.60 0.47 -1.41
N LEU A 21 -0.61 0.85 -2.68
CA LEU A 21 0.53 1.50 -3.35
C LEU A 21 0.77 2.95 -2.90
N SER A 22 -0.29 3.78 -2.91
CA SER A 22 -0.19 5.22 -2.65
C SER A 22 -0.05 5.54 -1.16
N CYS A 23 -0.62 4.69 -0.30
CA CYS A 23 -0.85 4.97 1.12
C CYS A 23 -1.59 6.29 1.35
N ASP A 24 -2.52 6.61 0.45
CA ASP A 24 -3.33 7.82 0.45
C ASP A 24 -4.71 7.52 -0.16
N PRO A 25 -5.81 7.66 0.60
CA PRO A 25 -7.15 7.48 0.06
C PRO A 25 -7.46 8.41 -1.12
N TYR A 26 -7.07 9.69 -1.04
CA TYR A 26 -7.37 10.65 -2.11
C TYR A 26 -6.58 10.34 -3.38
N VAL A 27 -5.28 10.01 -3.25
CA VAL A 27 -4.49 9.59 -4.42
C VAL A 27 -5.01 8.26 -4.98
N ALA A 28 -5.53 7.37 -4.13
CA ALA A 28 -6.08 6.09 -4.56
C ALA A 28 -7.36 6.25 -5.37
N GLU A 29 -8.27 7.15 -4.96
CA GLU A 29 -9.49 7.47 -5.70
C GLU A 29 -9.17 8.00 -7.10
N ASP A 30 -8.25 8.96 -7.19
CA ASP A 30 -7.78 9.53 -8.47
C ASP A 30 -7.14 8.46 -9.35
N LEU A 31 -6.23 7.66 -8.78
CA LEU A 31 -5.48 6.64 -9.50
C LEU A 31 -6.40 5.52 -10.01
N ALA A 32 -7.38 5.11 -9.21
CA ALA A 32 -8.36 4.11 -9.62
C ALA A 32 -9.27 4.64 -10.73
N GLN A 33 -9.70 5.91 -10.66
CA GLN A 33 -10.45 6.56 -11.74
C GLN A 33 -9.64 6.57 -13.04
N GLU A 34 -8.38 7.04 -13.00
CA GLU A 34 -7.49 7.06 -14.17
C GLU A 34 -7.25 5.64 -14.73
N THR A 35 -7.20 4.64 -13.84
CA THR A 35 -7.08 3.22 -14.24
C THR A 35 -8.28 2.78 -15.06
N PHE A 36 -9.51 3.07 -14.62
CA PHE A 36 -10.70 2.68 -15.37
C PHE A 36 -10.85 3.45 -16.68
N ILE A 37 -10.48 4.73 -16.72
CA ILE A 37 -10.41 5.50 -17.97
C ILE A 37 -9.46 4.80 -18.95
N ASN A 38 -8.22 4.53 -18.54
CA ASN A 38 -7.20 3.89 -19.37
C ASN A 38 -7.57 2.46 -19.77
N ALA A 39 -8.22 1.72 -18.86
CA ALA A 39 -8.74 0.38 -19.13
C ALA A 39 -9.84 0.43 -20.19
N TRP A 40 -10.81 1.34 -20.07
CA TRP A 40 -11.88 1.42 -21.05
C TRP A 40 -11.38 1.71 -22.46
N GLN A 41 -10.38 2.59 -22.62
CA GLN A 41 -9.78 2.85 -23.95
C GLN A 41 -9.09 1.63 -24.54
N LYS A 42 -8.59 0.73 -23.70
CA LYS A 42 -7.82 -0.46 -24.08
C LYS A 42 -8.64 -1.74 -23.95
N ILE A 43 -9.95 -1.65 -23.73
CA ILE A 43 -10.76 -2.82 -23.38
C ILE A 43 -10.75 -3.89 -24.47
N GLY A 44 -10.61 -3.48 -25.74
CA GLY A 44 -10.47 -4.38 -26.88
C GLY A 44 -9.13 -5.15 -26.93
N THR A 45 -8.13 -4.80 -26.11
CA THR A 45 -6.87 -5.54 -25.99
C THR A 45 -6.92 -6.61 -24.90
N LEU A 46 -8.05 -6.76 -24.18
CA LEU A 46 -8.22 -7.81 -23.19
C LEU A 46 -8.58 -9.11 -23.91
N GLU A 47 -7.59 -9.98 -24.09
CA GLU A 47 -7.75 -11.25 -24.81
C GLU A 47 -8.49 -12.32 -23.98
N ASN A 48 -8.30 -12.30 -22.66
CA ASN A 48 -8.90 -13.27 -21.74
C ASN A 48 -9.59 -12.54 -20.58
N SER A 49 -10.90 -12.73 -20.44
CA SER A 49 -11.70 -12.14 -19.35
C SER A 49 -11.24 -12.58 -17.96
N ASP A 50 -10.70 -13.79 -17.82
CA ASP A 50 -10.21 -14.31 -16.54
C ASP A 50 -8.96 -13.57 -16.07
N ALA A 51 -8.22 -12.96 -17.00
CA ALA A 51 -7.03 -12.17 -16.72
C ALA A 51 -7.33 -10.71 -16.33
N ILE A 52 -8.60 -10.28 -16.30
CA ILE A 52 -8.98 -8.87 -16.11
C ILE A 52 -8.42 -8.25 -14.82
N ARG A 53 -8.35 -9.01 -13.72
CA ARG A 53 -7.76 -8.52 -12.46
C ARG A 53 -6.27 -8.20 -12.62
N ALA A 54 -5.52 -9.10 -13.25
CA ALA A 54 -4.10 -8.92 -13.51
C ALA A 54 -3.85 -7.80 -14.53
N TRP A 55 -4.72 -7.68 -15.53
CA TRP A 55 -4.68 -6.63 -16.54
C TRP A 55 -4.96 -5.24 -15.95
N LEU A 56 -6.02 -5.08 -15.14
CA LEU A 56 -6.31 -3.85 -14.40
C LEU A 56 -5.18 -3.49 -13.42
N ARG A 57 -4.61 -4.49 -12.73
CA ARG A 57 -3.44 -4.33 -11.85
C ARG A 57 -2.27 -3.70 -12.59
N LYS A 58 -1.96 -4.20 -13.80
CA LYS A 58 -0.88 -3.69 -14.65
C LYS A 58 -1.14 -2.25 -15.08
N ILE A 59 -2.36 -1.91 -15.48
CA ILE A 59 -2.73 -0.53 -15.84
C ILE A 59 -2.58 0.40 -14.63
N CYS A 60 -3.14 0.01 -13.48
CA CYS A 60 -3.07 0.80 -12.25
C CYS A 60 -1.63 1.05 -11.81
N PHE A 61 -0.78 0.02 -11.86
CA PHE A 61 0.63 0.15 -11.50
C PHE A 61 1.38 1.09 -12.45
N ASN A 62 1.14 0.99 -13.75
CA ASN A 62 1.76 1.88 -14.74
C ASN A 62 1.34 3.35 -14.52
N ASN A 63 0.05 3.59 -14.27
CA ASN A 63 -0.46 4.93 -13.94
C ASN A 63 0.19 5.47 -12.67
N PHE A 64 0.33 4.62 -11.64
CA PHE A 64 1.00 4.98 -10.39
C PHE A 64 2.46 5.40 -10.64
N LEU A 65 3.23 4.58 -11.34
CA LEU A 65 4.62 4.92 -11.67
C LEU A 65 4.72 6.21 -12.48
N MET A 66 3.85 6.40 -13.47
CA MET A 66 3.81 7.63 -14.28
C MET A 66 3.58 8.88 -13.42
N LYS A 67 2.64 8.83 -12.48
CA LYS A 67 2.37 9.91 -11.52
C LYS A 67 3.58 10.18 -10.62
N GLN A 68 4.26 9.13 -10.17
CA GLN A 68 5.52 9.26 -9.41
C GLN A 68 6.66 9.86 -10.26
N ARG A 69 6.69 9.61 -11.58
CA ARG A 69 7.63 10.26 -12.53
C ARG A 69 7.44 11.74 -12.64
N LYS A 70 6.19 12.15 -12.80
CA LYS A 70 5.83 13.55 -13.00
C LYS A 70 6.10 14.41 -11.76
N ASN A 71 6.02 13.85 -10.57
CA ASN A 71 6.23 14.57 -9.31
C ASN A 71 7.73 14.81 -8.95
N ASN A 72 8.65 14.76 -9.93
CA ASN A 72 10.12 14.85 -9.77
C ASN A 72 10.76 13.80 -8.83
N GLY A 73 9.98 12.90 -8.19
CA GLY A 73 10.46 11.86 -7.29
C GLY A 73 10.93 10.56 -7.98
N TYR A 74 10.65 10.37 -9.27
CA TYR A 74 11.14 9.19 -9.99
C TYR A 74 12.59 9.32 -10.47
N ASN A 75 13.09 10.54 -10.68
CA ASN A 75 14.52 10.73 -10.97
C ASN A 75 15.40 10.58 -9.71
N GLU A 76 14.79 10.59 -8.51
CA GLU A 76 15.42 10.13 -7.26
C GLU A 76 15.40 8.60 -7.11
N LEU A 77 14.90 7.85 -8.11
CA LEU A 77 15.02 6.39 -8.15
C LEU A 77 16.40 5.96 -8.61
N LEU A 78 17.37 6.16 -7.73
CA LEU A 78 18.39 5.18 -7.40
C LEU A 78 19.18 5.74 -6.21
N TYR A 79 18.62 5.59 -5.00
CA TYR A 79 19.40 5.75 -3.77
C TYR A 79 19.79 4.41 -3.15
N GLU A 80 19.17 3.33 -3.61
CA GLU A 80 19.48 1.99 -3.13
C GLU A 80 20.38 1.32 -4.16
N ASP A 81 21.65 1.15 -3.81
CA ASP A 81 22.60 0.37 -4.60
C ASP A 81 22.06 -1.06 -4.70
N ILE A 82 21.68 -1.45 -5.93
CA ILE A 82 21.19 -2.78 -6.24
C ILE A 82 22.18 -3.85 -5.74
N ASN A 83 23.48 -3.60 -5.83
CA ASN A 83 24.49 -4.54 -5.34
C ASN A 83 24.44 -4.71 -3.81
N LEU A 84 24.11 -3.64 -3.07
CA LEU A 84 23.89 -3.75 -1.62
C LEU A 84 22.63 -4.54 -1.30
N LEU A 85 21.54 -4.30 -2.05
CA LEU A 85 20.28 -5.05 -1.87
C LEU A 85 20.45 -6.53 -2.15
N GLU A 86 21.17 -6.89 -3.21
CA GLU A 86 21.46 -8.27 -3.55
C GLU A 86 22.35 -8.92 -2.48
N LYS A 87 23.35 -8.19 -1.96
CA LYS A 87 24.15 -8.67 -0.83
C LYS A 87 23.31 -8.92 0.41
N GLU A 88 22.31 -8.08 0.70
CA GLU A 88 21.45 -8.23 1.87
C GLU A 88 20.38 -9.31 1.74
N GLU A 89 20.22 -9.95 0.57
CA GLU A 89 19.11 -10.89 0.34
C GLU A 89 19.07 -12.04 1.36
N HIS A 90 20.24 -12.48 1.86
CA HIS A 90 20.36 -13.58 2.81
C HIS A 90 19.88 -13.21 4.22
N LEU A 91 19.68 -11.91 4.49
CA LEU A 91 19.09 -11.40 5.72
C LEU A 91 17.56 -11.44 5.67
N PHE A 92 16.98 -11.60 4.48
CA PHE A 92 15.54 -11.77 4.34
C PHE A 92 15.10 -13.10 4.94
N VAL A 93 14.24 -13.03 5.97
CA VAL A 93 13.60 -14.19 6.57
C VAL A 93 12.13 -14.18 6.21
N ASP A 94 11.70 -15.14 5.39
CA ASP A 94 10.27 -15.34 5.13
C ASP A 94 9.59 -15.75 6.45
N ASN A 95 8.60 -14.96 6.85
CA ASN A 95 7.89 -15.12 8.11
C ASN A 95 6.40 -15.01 7.85
N LEU A 96 5.82 -16.08 7.30
CA LEU A 96 4.37 -16.18 7.17
C LEU A 96 3.71 -16.09 8.56
N PRO A 97 2.59 -15.36 8.70
CA PRO A 97 1.86 -15.31 9.96
C PRO A 97 1.40 -16.70 10.39
N ARG A 98 1.53 -16.99 11.68
CA ARG A 98 1.08 -18.23 12.31
C ARG A 98 -0.14 -17.94 13.19
N PRO A 99 -0.91 -18.96 13.60
CA PRO A 99 -2.06 -18.75 14.49
C PRO A 99 -1.73 -17.97 15.76
N GLU A 100 -0.55 -18.17 16.36
CA GLU A 100 -0.11 -17.43 17.54
C GLU A 100 0.23 -15.95 17.30
N ASP A 101 0.35 -15.54 16.03
CA ASP A 101 0.62 -14.17 15.63
C ASP A 101 -0.69 -13.37 15.42
N GLU A 102 -1.86 -14.01 15.57
CA GLU A 102 -3.17 -13.36 15.45
C GLU A 102 -3.31 -12.22 16.46
N VAL A 103 -3.77 -11.08 15.94
CA VAL A 103 -4.03 -9.87 16.72
C VAL A 103 -5.49 -9.48 16.53
N ILE A 104 -6.25 -9.54 17.62
CA ILE A 104 -7.66 -9.15 17.65
C ILE A 104 -7.74 -7.69 18.12
N VAL A 105 -8.36 -6.86 17.29
CA VAL A 105 -8.64 -5.45 17.59
C VAL A 105 -10.14 -5.19 17.50
N GLU A 106 -10.64 -4.36 18.43
CA GLU A 106 -11.99 -3.82 18.38
C GLU A 106 -12.23 -3.08 17.06
N GLU A 107 -13.44 -3.15 16.52
CA GLU A 107 -13.80 -2.51 15.24
C GLU A 107 -13.49 -1.01 15.22
N ALA A 108 -13.84 -0.30 16.30
CA ALA A 108 -13.59 1.12 16.45
C ALA A 108 -12.08 1.49 16.42
N VAL A 109 -11.20 0.55 16.80
CA VAL A 109 -9.74 0.74 16.80
C VAL A 109 -9.13 0.45 15.43
N ARG A 110 -9.75 -0.45 14.67
CA ARG A 110 -9.24 -0.99 13.40
C ARG A 110 -8.99 0.10 12.35
N ASP A 111 -9.87 1.09 12.25
CA ASP A 111 -9.70 2.16 11.25
C ASP A 111 -8.51 3.07 11.54
N LEU A 112 -8.33 3.47 12.80
CA LEU A 112 -7.19 4.28 13.21
C LEU A 112 -5.88 3.50 13.07
N GLN A 113 -5.89 2.22 13.46
CA GLN A 113 -4.76 1.31 13.26
C GLN A 113 -4.37 1.23 11.78
N ASN A 114 -5.33 0.94 10.89
CA ASN A 114 -5.07 0.84 9.45
C ASN A 114 -4.53 2.16 8.88
N GLY A 115 -5.07 3.30 9.34
CA GLY A 115 -4.55 4.62 8.99
C GLY A 115 -3.09 4.81 9.41
N CYS A 116 -2.73 4.41 10.64
CA CYS A 116 -1.35 4.45 11.12
C CYS A 116 -0.44 3.53 10.29
N PHE A 117 -0.90 2.33 9.96
CA PHE A 117 -0.14 1.35 9.18
C PHE A 117 0.17 1.86 7.77
N LEU A 118 -0.82 2.42 7.08
CA LEU A 118 -0.62 3.08 5.78
C LEU A 118 0.30 4.29 5.91
N ALA A 119 0.15 5.11 6.96
CA ALA A 119 1.00 6.26 7.19
C ALA A 119 2.48 5.86 7.38
N MET A 120 2.77 4.75 8.07
CA MET A 120 4.15 4.26 8.24
C MET A 120 4.71 3.65 6.97
N VAL A 121 3.93 2.90 6.20
CA VAL A 121 4.34 2.42 4.87
C VAL A 121 4.65 3.60 3.93
N ARG A 122 3.93 4.72 4.07
CA ARG A 122 4.23 5.97 3.35
C ARG A 122 5.57 6.62 3.73
N ARG A 123 6.20 6.22 4.84
CA ARG A 123 7.54 6.69 5.24
C ARG A 123 8.68 5.82 4.70
N LEU A 124 8.38 4.70 4.05
CA LEU A 124 9.37 3.92 3.34
C LEU A 124 9.84 4.64 2.07
N THR A 125 11.01 4.26 1.55
CA THR A 125 11.41 4.62 0.18
C THR A 125 10.36 4.10 -0.82
N LEU A 126 10.30 4.69 -2.02
CA LEU A 126 9.29 4.28 -3.00
C LEU A 126 9.43 2.80 -3.38
N HIS A 127 10.65 2.30 -3.57
CA HIS A 127 10.89 0.89 -3.92
C HIS A 127 10.59 -0.07 -2.76
N GLN A 128 10.99 0.27 -1.53
CA GLN A 128 10.62 -0.51 -0.34
C GLN A 128 9.10 -0.56 -0.17
N ARG A 129 8.42 0.58 -0.37
CA ARG A 129 6.95 0.66 -0.33
C ARG A 129 6.32 -0.24 -1.37
N ILE A 130 6.73 -0.14 -2.64
CA ILE A 130 6.14 -0.96 -3.71
C ILE A 130 6.35 -2.45 -3.39
N ALA A 131 7.56 -2.86 -3.05
CA ALA A 131 7.85 -4.26 -2.70
C ALA A 131 6.97 -4.74 -1.53
N PHE A 132 6.91 -3.96 -0.46
CA PHE A 132 6.11 -4.27 0.73
C PHE A 132 4.61 -4.34 0.42
N SER A 133 4.06 -3.33 -0.25
CA SER A 133 2.62 -3.27 -0.55
C SER A 133 2.17 -4.40 -1.46
N LEU A 134 2.99 -4.76 -2.46
CA LEU A 134 2.64 -5.82 -3.40
C LEU A 134 2.79 -7.22 -2.78
N VAL A 135 3.87 -7.48 -2.05
CA VAL A 135 4.10 -8.79 -1.43
C VAL A 135 3.28 -8.97 -0.16
N ASP A 136 3.47 -8.11 0.84
CA ASP A 136 2.89 -8.31 2.18
C ASP A 136 1.42 -7.90 2.25
N MET A 137 0.99 -6.84 1.56
CA MET A 137 -0.40 -6.37 1.67
C MET A 137 -1.33 -6.89 0.58
N PHE A 138 -0.80 -7.26 -0.59
CA PHE A 138 -1.58 -7.73 -1.74
C PHE A 138 -1.33 -9.19 -2.09
N GLY A 139 -0.28 -9.82 -1.55
CA GLY A 139 -0.04 -11.25 -1.69
C GLY A 139 0.57 -11.69 -3.02
N LEU A 140 1.21 -10.78 -3.77
CA LEU A 140 1.98 -11.17 -4.96
C LEU A 140 3.24 -11.94 -4.56
N SER A 141 3.68 -12.82 -5.45
CA SER A 141 4.97 -13.48 -5.31
C SER A 141 6.12 -12.48 -5.54
N LEU A 142 7.28 -12.77 -4.94
CA LEU A 142 8.51 -12.00 -5.20
C LEU A 142 8.89 -12.00 -6.69
N GLU A 143 8.54 -13.06 -7.42
CA GLU A 143 8.78 -13.17 -8.86
C GLU A 143 7.98 -12.11 -9.61
N GLU A 144 6.66 -12.09 -9.45
CA GLU A 144 5.78 -11.11 -10.07
C GLU A 144 6.19 -9.69 -9.72
N VAL A 145 6.56 -9.44 -8.46
CA VAL A 145 6.95 -8.10 -8.01
C VAL A 145 8.28 -7.67 -8.64
N SER A 146 9.24 -8.59 -8.79
CA SER A 146 10.51 -8.30 -9.45
C SER A 146 10.33 -7.91 -10.93
N GLU A 147 9.44 -8.60 -11.64
CA GLU A 147 9.05 -8.26 -13.01
C GLU A 147 8.35 -6.90 -13.11
N ILE A 148 7.46 -6.63 -12.16
CA ILE A 148 6.71 -5.37 -12.08
C ILE A 148 7.64 -4.18 -11.82
N ILE A 149 8.59 -4.32 -10.89
CA ILE A 149 9.53 -3.25 -10.51
C ILE A 149 10.68 -3.12 -11.53
N GLY A 150 11.03 -4.19 -12.24
CA GLY A 150 12.12 -4.22 -13.21
C GLY A 150 13.50 -4.36 -12.58
N ILE A 151 13.62 -5.14 -11.50
CA ILE A 151 14.88 -5.46 -10.80
C ILE A 151 14.98 -6.96 -10.53
N SER A 152 16.15 -7.44 -10.12
CA SER A 152 16.30 -8.86 -9.76
C SER A 152 15.41 -9.26 -8.57
N LYS A 153 14.99 -10.52 -8.53
CA LYS A 153 14.30 -11.10 -7.37
C LYS A 153 15.11 -10.94 -6.08
N SER A 154 16.44 -11.05 -6.20
CA SER A 154 17.39 -10.82 -5.11
C SER A 154 17.30 -9.40 -4.55
N ALA A 155 17.38 -8.39 -5.43
CA ALA A 155 17.23 -7.00 -5.03
C ALA A 155 15.82 -6.72 -4.43
N THR A 156 14.78 -7.38 -4.95
CA THR A 156 13.42 -7.29 -4.40
C THR A 156 13.34 -7.85 -2.97
N LYS A 157 14.03 -8.95 -2.66
CA LYS A 157 14.16 -9.46 -1.28
C LYS A 157 14.87 -8.46 -0.38
N GLY A 158 15.96 -7.85 -0.85
CA GLY A 158 16.68 -6.81 -0.11
C GLY A 158 15.77 -5.61 0.23
N LEU A 159 14.98 -5.14 -0.73
CA LEU A 159 14.01 -4.06 -0.51
C LEU A 159 12.96 -4.44 0.54
N LEU A 160 12.43 -5.65 0.42
CA LEU A 160 11.41 -6.16 1.33
C LEU A 160 11.97 -6.33 2.74
N TYR A 161 13.20 -6.86 2.88
CA TYR A 161 13.92 -6.94 4.14
C TYR A 161 14.05 -5.57 4.80
N ARG A 162 14.56 -4.56 4.08
CA ARG A 162 14.70 -3.19 4.61
C ARG A 162 13.35 -2.57 4.99
N ALA A 163 12.31 -2.81 4.18
CA ALA A 163 10.95 -2.38 4.50
C ALA A 163 10.48 -2.98 5.83
N HIS A 164 10.71 -4.29 6.04
CA HIS A 164 10.38 -4.97 7.29
C HIS A 164 11.16 -4.37 8.47
N MET A 165 12.47 -4.20 8.37
CA MET A 165 13.27 -3.66 9.47
C MET A 165 12.84 -2.24 9.84
N ASN A 166 12.54 -1.39 8.86
CA ASN A 166 12.04 -0.04 9.08
C ASN A 166 10.70 -0.01 9.82
N LEU A 167 9.75 -0.86 9.41
CA LEU A 167 8.43 -0.93 10.04
C LEU A 167 8.50 -1.58 11.42
N ASP A 168 9.22 -2.71 11.53
CA ASP A 168 9.39 -3.44 12.78
C ASP A 168 10.08 -2.57 13.83
N SER A 169 11.14 -1.84 13.47
CA SER A 169 11.82 -0.91 14.37
C SER A 169 10.84 0.16 14.89
N PHE A 170 10.02 0.75 14.02
CA PHE A 170 9.06 1.73 14.47
C PHE A 170 7.98 1.12 15.39
N PHE A 171 7.31 0.07 14.94
CA PHE A 171 6.16 -0.45 15.68
C PHE A 171 6.55 -1.19 16.97
N SER A 172 7.72 -1.81 17.03
CA SER A 172 8.22 -2.48 18.23
C SER A 172 8.40 -1.52 19.41
N GLU A 173 8.79 -0.27 19.15
CA GLU A 173 9.02 0.75 20.18
C GLU A 173 7.77 1.60 20.49
N HIS A 174 6.78 1.62 19.58
CA HIS A 174 5.70 2.61 19.64
C HIS A 174 4.29 2.01 19.77
N CYS A 175 4.01 0.83 19.22
CA CYS A 175 2.64 0.35 19.07
C CYS A 175 2.16 -0.48 20.28
N ASN A 176 1.16 0.03 21.00
CA ASN A 176 0.56 -0.66 22.16
C ASN A 176 -0.12 -2.00 21.78
N ILE A 177 -0.59 -2.12 20.54
CA ILE A 177 -1.19 -3.36 20.02
C ILE A 177 -0.15 -4.51 19.95
N LEU A 178 1.12 -4.17 19.75
CA LEU A 178 2.19 -5.17 19.67
C LEU A 178 2.78 -5.51 21.04
N ASP A 179 3.00 -4.48 21.86
CA ASP A 179 3.48 -4.56 23.24
C ASP A 179 2.72 -3.55 24.11
N VAL A 180 2.09 -4.03 25.18
CA VAL A 180 1.27 -3.21 26.10
C VAL A 180 2.04 -2.09 26.80
N ASN A 181 3.38 -2.15 26.84
CA ASN A 181 4.22 -1.12 27.44
C ASN A 181 4.52 0.04 26.49
N ASN A 182 4.20 -0.13 25.20
CA ASN A 182 4.47 0.89 24.20
C ASN A 182 3.53 2.10 24.34
N PRO A 183 4.01 3.30 23.99
CA PRO A 183 3.33 4.56 24.32
C PRO A 183 2.09 4.87 23.46
N CYS A 184 1.97 4.36 22.23
CA CYS A 184 0.86 4.71 21.35
C CYS A 184 -0.36 3.80 21.58
N SER A 185 -1.42 4.34 22.17
CA SER A 185 -2.72 3.66 22.30
C SER A 185 -3.76 4.22 21.33
N CYS A 186 -4.19 3.40 20.37
CA CYS A 186 -5.25 3.77 19.43
C CYS A 186 -6.55 4.15 20.16
N LYS A 187 -6.89 3.45 21.24
CA LYS A 187 -8.07 3.75 22.06
C LYS A 187 -7.97 5.15 22.70
N ALA A 188 -6.81 5.47 23.28
CA ALA A 188 -6.56 6.79 23.85
C ALA A 188 -6.62 7.90 22.78
N TRP A 189 -6.10 7.63 21.58
CA TRP A 189 -6.19 8.57 20.45
C TRP A 189 -7.62 8.80 19.98
N ILE A 190 -8.48 7.78 19.95
CA ILE A 190 -9.90 7.91 19.60
C ILE A 190 -10.65 8.72 20.66
N GLU A 191 -10.39 8.46 21.94
CA GLU A 191 -10.97 9.24 23.04
C GLU A 191 -10.51 10.70 23.00
N PHE A 192 -9.23 10.91 22.75
CA PHE A 192 -8.65 12.24 22.56
C PHE A 192 -9.24 12.99 21.37
N SER A 193 -9.50 12.33 20.23
CA SER A 193 -10.07 12.98 19.06
C SER A 193 -11.54 13.35 19.24
N LYS A 194 -12.32 12.55 19.98
CA LYS A 194 -13.72 12.86 20.33
C LYS A 194 -13.86 14.13 21.17
N THR A 195 -12.84 14.46 21.96
CA THR A 195 -12.86 15.61 22.89
C THR A 195 -12.29 16.89 22.29
N ARG A 196 -11.82 16.86 21.03
CA ARG A 196 -11.31 18.06 20.31
C ARG A 196 -11.85 18.13 18.89
N GLU A 197 -12.68 19.14 18.62
CA GLU A 197 -13.35 19.34 17.31
C GLU A 197 -12.41 19.74 16.15
N ASN A 198 -11.16 20.15 16.42
CA ASN A 198 -10.28 20.69 15.38
C ASN A 198 -8.81 20.26 15.53
N LEU A 199 -8.54 18.98 15.30
CA LEU A 199 -7.18 18.51 15.02
C LEU A 199 -6.93 18.50 13.52
N GLN A 200 -6.95 19.66 12.85
CA GLN A 200 -6.33 19.75 11.53
C GLN A 200 -5.99 21.19 11.15
N LYS A 201 -4.69 21.43 10.91
CA LYS A 201 -4.20 21.88 9.60
C LYS A 201 -2.67 21.85 9.60
N ASN A 202 -2.13 21.31 8.51
CA ASN A 202 -0.71 21.32 8.11
C ASN A 202 0.25 20.38 8.85
N SER A 203 0.14 19.06 8.61
CA SER A 203 1.28 18.14 8.78
C SER A 203 1.82 17.60 7.45
N HIS A 204 1.67 18.32 6.35
CA HIS A 204 2.25 17.91 5.07
C HIS A 204 3.78 18.08 4.99
N LYS A 205 4.45 18.51 6.07
CA LYS A 205 5.85 18.98 6.00
C LYS A 205 6.90 18.27 6.85
N LEU A 206 6.61 17.20 7.59
CA LEU A 206 7.66 16.44 8.29
C LEU A 206 7.37 14.93 8.32
N MET A 207 7.37 14.29 7.15
CA MET A 207 7.48 12.83 7.09
C MET A 207 8.92 12.47 6.72
N THR A 208 9.80 12.41 7.72
CA THR A 208 11.13 11.83 7.54
C THR A 208 10.99 10.35 7.21
N LYS A 209 11.84 9.83 6.32
CA LYS A 209 11.86 8.40 5.99
C LYS A 209 12.18 7.58 7.26
N LEU A 210 11.62 6.39 7.36
CA LEU A 210 12.04 5.43 8.39
C LEU A 210 13.45 4.95 8.06
N ASP A 211 14.25 4.77 9.11
CA ASP A 211 15.63 4.33 9.00
C ASP A 211 16.03 3.55 10.26
N TYR A 212 15.86 2.22 10.19
CA TYR A 212 16.16 1.31 11.28
C TYR A 212 17.64 1.31 11.68
N THR A 213 18.55 1.80 10.82
CA THR A 213 19.99 1.84 11.13
C THR A 213 20.35 2.90 12.17
N LYS A 214 19.42 3.84 12.43
CA LYS A 214 19.56 4.90 13.43
C LYS A 214 19.00 4.54 14.80
N SER A 215 18.34 3.38 14.92
CA SER A 215 17.84 2.86 16.20
C SER A 215 18.71 1.71 16.69
N ASN A 216 18.59 1.35 17.97
CA ASN A 216 19.20 0.14 18.52
C ASN A 216 18.32 -1.10 18.25
N TYR A 217 17.60 -1.10 17.12
CA TYR A 217 16.63 -2.14 16.80
C TYR A 217 17.30 -3.48 16.59
N THR A 218 16.67 -4.52 17.15
CA THR A 218 17.05 -5.92 16.94
C THR A 218 15.85 -6.71 16.48
N PHE A 219 16.07 -7.60 15.51
CA PHE A 219 15.00 -8.39 14.92
C PHE A 219 14.27 -9.23 15.97
N ASN A 220 12.95 -9.10 16.02
CA ASN A 220 12.10 -9.91 16.88
C ASN A 220 11.04 -10.66 16.05
N LYS A 221 11.20 -11.99 15.95
CA LYS A 221 10.34 -12.86 15.15
C LYS A 221 8.85 -12.77 15.54
N LYS A 222 8.54 -12.65 16.84
CA LYS A 222 7.16 -12.58 17.32
C LYS A 222 6.51 -11.24 16.95
N VAL A 223 7.25 -10.14 17.07
CA VAL A 223 6.78 -8.82 16.66
C VAL A 223 6.55 -8.79 15.14
N ARG A 224 7.52 -9.30 14.37
CA ARG A 224 7.41 -9.43 12.91
C ARG A 224 6.19 -10.23 12.49
N GLY A 225 5.94 -11.37 13.14
CA GLY A 225 4.76 -12.22 12.89
C GLY A 225 3.45 -11.45 13.05
N LYS A 226 3.29 -10.74 14.18
CA LYS A 226 2.11 -9.89 14.44
C LYS A 226 1.95 -8.75 13.44
N ILE A 227 3.04 -8.06 13.08
CA ILE A 227 3.02 -6.99 12.08
C ILE A 227 2.58 -7.54 10.73
N ASN A 228 3.17 -8.65 10.31
CA ASN A 228 2.81 -9.29 9.05
C ASN A 228 1.34 -9.76 9.04
N PHE A 229 0.86 -10.33 10.16
CA PHE A 229 -0.55 -10.68 10.33
C PHE A 229 -1.46 -9.48 10.08
N LEU A 230 -1.16 -8.34 10.71
CA LEU A 230 -1.97 -7.13 10.60
C LEU A 230 -1.98 -6.53 9.19
N TYR A 231 -0.84 -6.51 8.50
CA TYR A 231 -0.77 -5.99 7.11
C TYR A 231 -1.45 -6.92 6.10
N LYS A 232 -1.26 -8.26 6.22
CA LYS A 232 -1.91 -9.24 5.34
C LYS A 232 -3.43 -9.26 5.51
N ASN A 233 -3.91 -9.05 6.73
CA ASN A 233 -5.34 -9.04 7.06
C ASN A 233 -5.90 -7.61 7.14
N MET A 234 -5.20 -6.62 6.56
CA MET A 234 -5.73 -5.26 6.45
C MET A 234 -7.00 -5.31 5.58
N PRO A 235 -8.17 -4.94 6.12
CA PRO A 235 -9.43 -5.04 5.40
C PRO A 235 -9.45 -4.10 4.20
N ASP A 236 -10.08 -4.56 3.12
CA ASP A 236 -10.34 -3.72 1.96
C ASP A 236 -11.32 -2.59 2.33
N ARG A 237 -10.98 -1.38 1.89
CA ARG A 237 -11.85 -0.21 2.00
C ARG A 237 -12.74 -0.11 0.77
N LYS A 238 -14.04 0.08 0.99
CA LYS A 238 -14.97 0.39 -0.11
C LYS A 238 -14.97 1.90 -0.35
N PRO A 239 -14.74 2.36 -1.60
CA PRO A 239 -15.01 3.75 -1.97
C PRO A 239 -16.46 4.12 -1.67
N GLN A 240 -16.73 5.41 -1.50
CA GLN A 240 -18.10 5.90 -1.38
C GLN A 240 -18.87 5.66 -2.69
N ASN A 241 -20.18 5.42 -2.61
CA ASN A 241 -21.02 5.18 -3.81
C ASN A 241 -20.90 6.31 -4.86
N GLN A 242 -20.80 7.55 -4.40
CA GLN A 242 -20.60 8.73 -5.25
C GLN A 242 -19.33 8.63 -6.11
N TRP A 243 -18.29 7.93 -5.64
CA TRP A 243 -17.08 7.71 -6.41
C TRP A 243 -17.36 6.81 -7.62
N TYR A 244 -18.13 5.72 -7.44
CA TYR A 244 -18.49 4.81 -8.55
C TYR A 244 -19.28 5.55 -9.64
N GLU A 245 -20.31 6.31 -9.23
CA GLU A 245 -21.13 7.13 -10.13
C GLU A 245 -20.27 8.14 -10.90
N LYS A 246 -19.36 8.83 -10.19
CA LYS A 246 -18.43 9.78 -10.80
C LYS A 246 -17.55 9.12 -11.87
N VAL A 247 -16.98 7.95 -11.61
CA VAL A 247 -16.11 7.27 -12.59
C VAL A 247 -16.90 6.86 -13.83
N VAL A 248 -18.10 6.29 -13.65
CA VAL A 248 -19.00 5.93 -14.76
C VAL A 248 -19.33 7.16 -15.61
N ASN A 249 -19.75 8.25 -14.98
CA ASN A 249 -20.15 9.49 -15.67
C ASN A 249 -18.99 10.08 -16.47
N VAL A 250 -17.80 10.19 -15.87
CA VAL A 250 -16.62 10.74 -16.55
C VAL A 250 -16.29 9.93 -17.80
N ILE A 251 -16.32 8.59 -17.74
CA ILE A 251 -16.00 7.79 -18.91
C ILE A 251 -17.12 7.87 -19.95
N ASN A 252 -18.39 7.84 -19.54
CA ASN A 252 -19.51 8.03 -20.46
C ASN A 252 -19.41 9.38 -21.19
N GLU A 253 -19.13 10.48 -20.50
CA GLU A 253 -18.93 11.81 -21.12
C GLU A 253 -17.77 11.81 -22.14
N MET A 254 -16.67 11.12 -21.85
CA MET A 254 -15.52 11.05 -22.75
C MET A 254 -15.78 10.26 -24.05
N TYR A 255 -16.74 9.32 -24.03
CA TYR A 255 -16.98 8.38 -25.12
C TYR A 255 -18.33 8.55 -25.83
N ILE A 256 -19.32 9.19 -25.19
CA ILE A 256 -20.56 9.64 -25.84
C ILE A 256 -20.25 10.81 -26.79
N ASN A 257 -19.32 11.70 -26.42
CA ASN A 257 -18.91 12.84 -27.26
C ASN A 257 -17.97 12.48 -28.43
N LYS A 258 -17.76 11.18 -28.70
CA LYS A 258 -16.88 10.68 -29.79
C LYS A 258 -17.62 9.91 -30.89
N ASN A 259 -18.93 9.74 -30.77
CA ASN A 259 -19.82 9.15 -31.78
C ASN A 259 -20.85 10.18 -32.24
#